data_AF-A0A8C3JEK8-F1
#
_entry.id   AF-A0A8C3JEK8-F1
#
_cell.length_a   1.000
_cell.length_b   1.000
_cell.length_c   1.000
_cell.angle_alpha   90.00
_cell.angle_beta   90.00
_cell.angle_gamma   90.00
#
_symmetry.space_group_name_H-M   'P 1'
#
loop_
_entity.id
_entity.type
_entity.pdbx_description
1 polymer ?
#
loop_
_entity_poly.entity_id
_entity_poly.type
_entity_poly.pdbx_seq_one_letter_code
_entity_poly.pdbx_strand_id
1 'polypeptide(L)'
;LEFTLCFISVAEQAESIDNPLHEAAKRGNLSWLRECLDNRVGVNGLDKAGNTALYWACHGGHKDIVDVLFTQANLELNQQNKLGDTALHAAAWKGYADIVEILLAKGARTDLKNNEKKLALDMATNAACASLLKKKQSAGTVRTLSNAEEYLDDEDSD
;
A
#
# COMPACT_ATOMS: atom_id res chain seq x y z
N LEU A 1 -38.29 17.59 -15.00
CA LEU A 1 -37.42 17.38 -13.84
C LEU A 1 -37.60 15.91 -13.41
N GLU A 2 -37.03 14.98 -14.17
CA GLU A 2 -37.19 13.53 -13.95
C GLU A 2 -35.83 12.82 -14.11
N PHE A 3 -34.83 13.18 -13.30
CA PHE A 3 -33.54 12.48 -13.38
C PHE A 3 -32.82 12.31 -12.03
N THR A 4 -33.53 12.38 -10.90
CA THR A 4 -32.85 12.40 -9.59
C THR A 4 -33.42 11.39 -8.58
N LEU A 5 -34.29 10.46 -8.98
CA LEU A 5 -34.92 9.52 -8.04
C LEU A 5 -34.71 8.03 -8.37
N CYS A 6 -33.71 7.68 -9.18
CA CYS A 6 -33.38 6.26 -9.44
C CYS A 6 -32.02 5.81 -8.85
N PHE A 7 -31.41 6.57 -7.93
CA PHE A 7 -30.06 6.27 -7.43
C PHE A 7 -29.98 5.61 -6.04
N ILE A 8 -31.09 5.18 -5.41
CA ILE A 8 -31.06 4.62 -4.05
C ILE A 8 -31.78 3.27 -3.92
N SER A 9 -31.72 2.38 -4.92
CA SER A 9 -32.28 1.02 -4.72
C SER A 9 -31.58 -0.11 -5.47
N VAL A 10 -30.25 -0.14 -5.43
CA VAL A 10 -29.47 -1.34 -5.84
C VAL A 10 -28.65 -1.91 -4.67
N ALA A 11 -29.11 -1.71 -3.43
CA ALA A 11 -28.42 -2.23 -2.24
C ALA A 11 -29.19 -3.34 -1.50
N GLU A 12 -30.26 -3.89 -2.06
CA GLU A 12 -31.14 -4.82 -1.34
C GLU A 12 -31.30 -6.20 -2.00
N GLN A 13 -30.24 -6.72 -2.62
CA GLN A 13 -30.14 -8.14 -3.02
C GLN A 13 -28.70 -8.55 -3.33
N ALA A 14 -27.87 -8.69 -2.29
CA ALA A 14 -26.69 -9.54 -2.31
C ALA A 14 -26.34 -9.92 -0.88
N GLU A 15 -26.14 -11.21 -0.63
CA GLU A 15 -25.64 -11.77 0.63
C GLU A 15 -24.40 -11.00 1.10
N SER A 16 -24.55 -10.06 2.05
CA SER A 16 -23.51 -9.43 2.91
C SER A 16 -22.08 -9.42 2.32
N ILE A 17 -21.90 -8.86 1.12
CA ILE A 17 -20.57 -8.44 0.68
C ILE A 17 -20.33 -7.11 1.38
N ASP A 18 -19.85 -7.16 2.62
CA ASP A 18 -19.68 -5.98 3.48
C ASP A 18 -18.75 -4.91 2.87
N ASN A 19 -18.06 -5.20 1.74
CA ASN A 19 -17.38 -4.19 0.95
C ASN A 19 -17.12 -4.60 -0.52
N PRO A 20 -17.96 -4.21 -1.50
CA PRO A 20 -17.85 -4.65 -2.90
C PRO A 20 -16.53 -4.24 -3.57
N LEU A 21 -15.98 -3.08 -3.21
CA LEU A 21 -14.69 -2.61 -3.73
C LEU A 21 -13.53 -3.55 -3.32
N HIS A 22 -13.60 -4.15 -2.13
CA HIS A 22 -12.57 -5.09 -1.67
C HIS A 22 -12.63 -6.39 -2.45
N GLU A 23 -13.84 -6.88 -2.72
CA GLU A 23 -14.02 -8.13 -3.46
C GLU A 23 -13.61 -7.97 -4.92
N ALA A 24 -13.93 -6.82 -5.54
CA ALA A 24 -13.44 -6.47 -6.87
C ALA A 24 -11.90 -6.42 -6.91
N ALA A 25 -11.29 -5.75 -5.92
CA ALA A 25 -9.83 -5.65 -5.80
C ALA A 25 -9.15 -7.00 -5.57
N LYS A 26 -9.71 -7.84 -4.71
CA LYS A 26 -9.21 -9.19 -4.40
C LYS A 26 -9.25 -10.11 -5.62
N ARG A 27 -10.30 -10.00 -6.43
CA ARG A 27 -10.51 -10.83 -7.63
C ARG A 27 -9.78 -10.32 -8.87
N GLY A 28 -9.29 -9.09 -8.88
CA GLY A 28 -8.72 -8.50 -10.09
C GLY A 28 -9.80 -8.07 -11.10
N ASN A 29 -11.04 -7.84 -10.64
CA ASN A 29 -12.12 -7.43 -11.54
C ASN A 29 -12.12 -5.89 -11.72
N LEU A 30 -11.37 -5.43 -12.72
CA LEU A 30 -11.23 -4.01 -13.05
C LEU A 30 -12.56 -3.31 -13.39
N SER A 31 -13.45 -3.99 -14.13
CA SER A 31 -14.74 -3.42 -14.53
C SER A 31 -15.63 -3.17 -13.32
N TRP A 32 -15.73 -4.15 -12.43
CA TRP A 32 -16.51 -4.02 -11.19
C TRP A 32 -15.89 -3.01 -10.23
N LEU A 33 -14.55 -2.94 -10.15
CA LEU A 33 -13.86 -1.93 -9.37
C LEU A 33 -14.21 -0.51 -9.83
N ARG A 34 -14.20 -0.26 -11.15
CA ARG A 34 -14.57 1.04 -11.73
C ARG A 34 -16.02 1.40 -11.43
N GLU A 35 -16.94 0.45 -11.61
CA GLU A 35 -18.35 0.64 -11.26
C GLU A 35 -18.53 1.01 -9.78
N CYS A 36 -17.78 0.37 -8.87
CA CYS A 36 -17.80 0.73 -7.45
C CYS A 36 -17.31 2.17 -7.20
N LEU A 37 -16.24 2.59 -7.88
CA LEU A 37 -15.70 3.95 -7.76
C LEU A 37 -16.67 5.01 -8.35
N ASP A 38 -17.30 4.71 -9.48
CA ASP A 38 -18.32 5.57 -10.11
C ASP A 38 -19.54 5.75 -9.20
N ASN A 39 -19.92 4.71 -8.47
CA ASN A 39 -20.96 4.73 -7.45
C ASN A 39 -20.51 5.37 -6.12
N ARG A 40 -19.34 6.02 -6.09
CA ARG A 40 -18.76 6.73 -4.92
C ARG A 40 -18.58 5.85 -3.68
N VAL A 41 -18.32 4.56 -3.86
CA VAL A 41 -17.93 3.68 -2.75
C VAL A 41 -16.63 4.19 -2.14
N GLY A 42 -16.55 4.26 -0.82
CA GLY A 42 -15.39 4.79 -0.11
C GLY A 42 -14.12 3.96 -0.35
N VAL A 43 -13.12 4.54 -1.02
CA VAL A 43 -11.88 3.86 -1.43
C VAL A 43 -11.03 3.35 -0.26
N ASN A 44 -11.09 4.04 0.89
CA ASN A 44 -10.35 3.68 2.11
C ASN A 44 -11.20 2.89 3.12
N GLY A 45 -12.34 2.34 2.69
CA GLY A 45 -13.13 1.45 3.53
C GLY A 45 -12.26 0.30 4.06
N LEU A 46 -12.58 -0.18 5.26
CA LEU A 46 -11.87 -1.29 5.89
C LEU A 46 -12.80 -2.51 5.96
N ASP A 47 -12.27 -3.68 5.67
CA ASP A 47 -12.96 -4.95 5.93
C ASP A 47 -12.88 -5.37 7.41
N LYS A 48 -13.47 -6.52 7.75
CA LYS A 48 -13.45 -7.07 9.12
C LYS A 48 -12.04 -7.36 9.65
N ALA A 49 -11.05 -7.53 8.78
CA ALA A 49 -9.65 -7.72 9.13
C ALA A 49 -8.84 -6.41 9.11
N GLY A 50 -9.48 -5.27 8.81
CA GLY A 50 -8.83 -3.97 8.71
C GLY A 50 -8.06 -3.78 7.41
N ASN A 51 -8.27 -4.62 6.39
CA ASN A 51 -7.63 -4.44 5.09
C ASN A 51 -8.38 -3.40 4.27
N THR A 52 -7.65 -2.71 3.39
CA THR A 52 -8.21 -1.83 2.36
C THR A 52 -8.34 -2.57 1.03
N ALA A 53 -9.06 -1.98 0.06
CA ALA A 53 -9.06 -2.46 -1.32
C ALA A 53 -7.64 -2.50 -1.92
N LEU A 54 -6.80 -1.51 -1.60
CA LEU A 54 -5.40 -1.48 -2.03
C LEU A 54 -4.60 -2.67 -1.48
N TYR A 55 -4.81 -3.05 -0.21
CA TYR A 55 -4.17 -4.23 0.35
C TYR A 55 -4.53 -5.49 -0.44
N TRP A 56 -5.81 -5.69 -0.76
CA TRP A 56 -6.26 -6.86 -1.52
C TRP A 56 -5.76 -6.87 -2.96
N ALA A 57 -5.69 -5.71 -3.62
CA ALA A 57 -5.11 -5.59 -4.96
C ALA A 57 -3.62 -6.00 -4.95
N CYS A 58 -2.86 -5.49 -3.98
CA CYS A 58 -1.44 -5.82 -3.80
C CYS A 58 -1.23 -7.29 -3.39
N HIS A 59 -2.09 -7.85 -2.54
CA HIS A 59 -2.05 -9.26 -2.17
C HIS A 59 -2.40 -10.18 -3.35
N GLY A 60 -3.29 -9.73 -4.24
CA GLY A 60 -3.71 -10.47 -5.43
C GLY A 60 -2.77 -10.36 -6.62
N GLY A 61 -1.90 -9.34 -6.67
CA GLY A 61 -1.01 -9.10 -7.80
C GLY A 61 -1.67 -8.30 -8.93
N HIS A 62 -2.78 -7.62 -8.65
CA HIS A 62 -3.61 -6.95 -9.66
C HIS A 62 -3.13 -5.51 -9.89
N LYS A 63 -2.03 -5.39 -10.65
CA LYS A 63 -1.38 -4.11 -10.93
C LYS A 63 -2.32 -3.06 -11.57
N ASP A 64 -3.17 -3.49 -12.48
CA ASP A 64 -4.18 -2.63 -13.12
C ASP A 64 -5.16 -2.02 -12.13
N ILE A 65 -5.59 -2.78 -11.12
CA ILE A 65 -6.40 -2.29 -10.01
C ILE A 65 -5.61 -1.32 -9.15
N VAL A 66 -4.35 -1.65 -8.82
CA VAL A 66 -3.46 -0.76 -8.06
C VAL A 66 -3.32 0.60 -8.75
N ASP A 67 -3.10 0.60 -10.07
CA ASP A 67 -3.00 1.82 -10.88
C ASP A 67 -4.30 2.63 -10.85
N VAL A 68 -5.46 1.99 -10.98
CA VAL A 68 -6.76 2.67 -10.88
C VAL A 68 -6.98 3.25 -9.48
N LEU A 69 -6.67 2.50 -8.41
CA LEU A 69 -6.81 3.03 -7.05
C LEU A 69 -5.93 4.27 -6.85
N PHE A 70 -4.73 4.33 -7.44
CA PHE A 70 -3.86 5.50 -7.38
C PHE A 70 -4.36 6.74 -8.12
N THR A 71 -5.43 6.63 -8.91
CA THR A 71 -6.11 7.79 -9.48
C THR A 71 -6.98 8.52 -8.45
N GLN A 72 -7.28 7.87 -7.32
CA GLN A 72 -8.12 8.43 -6.27
C GLN A 72 -7.31 9.39 -5.39
N ALA A 73 -7.75 10.64 -5.31
CA ALA A 73 -6.99 11.73 -4.68
C ALA A 73 -6.73 11.53 -3.17
N ASN A 74 -7.58 10.78 -2.48
CA ASN A 74 -7.52 10.58 -1.03
C ASN A 74 -7.10 9.16 -0.64
N LEU A 75 -6.49 8.37 -1.52
CA LEU A 75 -6.11 6.99 -1.23
C LEU A 75 -5.10 6.91 -0.07
N GLU A 76 -5.41 6.11 0.94
CA GLU A 76 -4.50 5.83 2.05
C GLU A 76 -3.54 4.68 1.69
N LEU A 77 -2.26 5.03 1.56
CA LEU A 77 -1.17 4.13 1.17
C LEU A 77 -0.64 3.28 2.31
N ASN A 78 -0.67 3.81 3.53
CA ASN A 78 0.08 3.30 4.67
C ASN A 78 -0.83 2.69 5.76
N GLN A 79 -2.12 2.48 5.46
CA GLN A 79 -3.04 1.84 6.38
C GLN A 79 -2.52 0.46 6.80
N GLN A 80 -2.41 0.27 8.11
CA GLN A 80 -2.10 -1.03 8.72
C GLN A 80 -3.40 -1.78 9.04
N ASN A 81 -3.46 -3.05 8.65
CA ASN A 81 -4.57 -3.93 9.02
C ASN A 81 -4.42 -4.42 10.48
N LYS A 82 -5.29 -5.32 10.93
CA LYS A 82 -5.23 -5.86 12.31
C LYS A 82 -3.95 -6.64 12.63
N LEU A 83 -3.22 -7.11 11.61
CA LEU A 83 -1.90 -7.75 11.75
C LEU A 83 -0.75 -6.74 11.73
N GLY A 84 -1.04 -5.45 11.53
CA GLY A 84 -0.03 -4.41 11.34
C GLY A 84 0.55 -4.37 9.92
N ASP A 85 0.03 -5.19 8.99
CA ASP A 85 0.53 -5.23 7.62
C ASP A 85 -0.07 -4.09 6.78
N THR A 86 0.76 -3.51 5.91
CA THR A 86 0.34 -2.54 4.89
C THR A 86 0.25 -3.22 3.52
N ALA A 87 -0.29 -2.50 2.52
CA ALA A 87 -0.28 -2.97 1.13
C ALA A 87 1.15 -3.31 0.61
N LEU A 88 2.17 -2.61 1.12
CA LEU A 88 3.57 -2.88 0.79
C LEU A 88 4.06 -4.21 1.40
N HIS A 89 3.64 -4.55 2.62
CA HIS A 89 3.95 -5.85 3.23
C HIS A 89 3.35 -6.98 2.37
N ALA A 90 2.10 -6.84 1.93
CA ALA A 90 1.43 -7.83 1.09
C ALA A 90 2.15 -8.04 -0.25
N ALA A 91 2.47 -6.95 -0.97
CA ALA A 91 3.17 -7.03 -2.26
C ALA A 91 4.57 -7.66 -2.12
N ALA A 92 5.32 -7.28 -1.06
CA ALA A 92 6.63 -7.84 -0.80
C ALA A 92 6.57 -9.34 -0.45
N TRP A 93 5.62 -9.73 0.39
CA TRP A 93 5.39 -11.13 0.77
C TRP A 93 4.99 -12.00 -0.42
N LYS A 94 4.15 -11.48 -1.31
CA LYS A 94 3.77 -12.18 -2.54
C LYS A 94 4.82 -12.13 -3.65
N GLY A 95 5.84 -11.28 -3.51
CA GLY A 95 6.93 -11.18 -4.48
C GLY A 95 6.59 -10.37 -5.73
N TYR A 96 5.57 -9.52 -5.69
CA TYR A 96 5.17 -8.69 -6.83
C TYR A 96 6.03 -7.42 -6.92
N ALA A 97 7.23 -7.57 -7.50
CA ALA A 97 8.24 -6.52 -7.55
C ALA A 97 7.80 -5.27 -8.32
N ASP A 98 6.99 -5.44 -9.36
CA ASP A 98 6.39 -4.35 -10.14
C ASP A 98 5.39 -3.53 -9.30
N ILE A 99 4.56 -4.18 -8.48
CA ILE A 99 3.65 -3.50 -7.54
C ILE A 99 4.43 -2.82 -6.42
N VAL A 100 5.49 -3.47 -5.90
CA VAL A 100 6.40 -2.86 -4.92
C VAL A 100 7.01 -1.57 -5.49
N GLU A 101 7.49 -1.60 -6.74
CA GLU A 101 8.05 -0.42 -7.39
C GLU A 101 7.05 0.73 -7.48
N ILE A 102 5.81 0.45 -7.89
CA ILE A 102 4.72 1.45 -7.96
C ILE A 102 4.46 2.05 -6.57
N LEU A 103 4.31 1.21 -5.54
CA LEU A 103 4.07 1.66 -4.17
C LEU A 103 5.20 2.58 -3.68
N LEU A 104 6.45 2.21 -3.94
CA LEU A 104 7.62 3.01 -3.56
C LEU A 104 7.73 4.34 -4.33
N ALA A 105 7.29 4.36 -5.60
CA ALA A 105 7.22 5.56 -6.41
C ALA A 105 6.11 6.51 -5.91
N LYS A 106 5.00 5.96 -5.40
CA LYS A 106 3.89 6.71 -4.80
C LYS A 106 4.13 7.12 -3.33
N GLY A 107 5.30 6.79 -2.78
CA GLY A 107 5.70 7.23 -1.43
C GLY A 107 5.25 6.34 -0.29
N ALA A 108 4.97 5.05 -0.56
CA ALA A 108 4.71 4.08 0.50
C ALA A 108 5.88 4.02 1.51
N ARG A 109 5.54 3.99 2.80
CA ARG A 109 6.50 3.93 3.89
C ARG A 109 7.12 2.54 4.01
N THR A 110 8.45 2.48 4.04
CA THR A 110 9.23 1.24 4.19
C THR A 110 9.69 0.96 5.62
N ASP A 111 9.42 1.89 6.54
CA ASP A 111 9.87 1.87 7.94
C ASP A 111 8.77 1.37 8.92
N LEU A 112 7.58 1.08 8.40
CA LEU A 112 6.47 0.56 9.20
C LEU A 112 6.69 -0.93 9.49
N LYS A 113 6.58 -1.30 10.77
CA LYS A 113 6.65 -2.68 11.24
C LYS A 113 5.26 -3.23 11.49
N ASN A 114 5.02 -4.47 11.08
CA ASN A 114 3.82 -5.21 11.45
C ASN A 114 3.89 -5.70 12.91
N ASN A 115 2.87 -6.44 13.36
CA ASN A 115 2.80 -6.94 14.73
C ASN A 115 3.90 -7.95 15.06
N GLU A 116 4.46 -8.63 14.06
CA GLU A 116 5.64 -9.50 14.18
C GLU A 116 6.98 -8.74 14.19
N LYS A 117 6.94 -7.40 14.24
CA LYS A 117 8.11 -6.51 14.18
C LYS A 117 8.88 -6.57 12.86
N LYS A 118 8.28 -7.12 11.81
CA LYS A 118 8.87 -7.23 10.48
C LYS A 118 8.52 -6.02 9.63
N LEU A 119 9.50 -5.52 8.89
CA LEU A 119 9.31 -4.55 7.82
C LEU A 119 8.86 -5.27 6.55
N ALA A 120 8.36 -4.52 5.56
CA ALA A 120 8.08 -5.07 4.23
C ALA A 120 9.33 -5.73 3.60
N LEU A 121 10.55 -5.23 3.91
CA LEU A 121 11.80 -5.84 3.48
C LEU A 121 12.01 -7.24 4.06
N ASP A 122 11.69 -7.43 5.35
CA ASP A 122 11.83 -8.72 6.03
C ASP A 122 10.81 -9.75 5.54
N MET A 123 9.70 -9.26 4.98
CA MET A 123 8.66 -10.08 4.37
C MET A 123 8.96 -10.45 2.90
N ALA A 124 9.96 -9.84 2.26
CA ALA A 124 10.22 -10.03 0.85
C ALA A 124 10.62 -11.48 0.53
N THR A 125 9.84 -12.15 -0.31
CA THR A 125 10.08 -13.57 -0.66
C THR A 125 11.05 -13.77 -1.83
N ASN A 126 11.32 -12.72 -2.61
CA ASN A 126 12.27 -12.78 -3.71
C ASN A 126 13.29 -11.63 -3.71
N ALA A 127 14.39 -11.85 -4.42
CA ALA A 127 15.50 -10.91 -4.49
C ALA A 127 15.13 -9.58 -5.17
N ALA A 128 14.17 -9.58 -6.09
CA ALA A 128 13.73 -8.38 -6.80
C ALA A 128 13.05 -7.40 -5.83
N CYS A 129 12.04 -7.85 -5.08
CA CYS A 129 11.38 -7.06 -4.03
C CYS A 129 12.38 -6.56 -2.99
N ALA A 130 13.26 -7.46 -2.49
CA ALA A 130 14.25 -7.09 -1.49
C ALA A 130 15.22 -6.01 -2.00
N SER A 131 15.66 -6.10 -3.25
CA SER A 131 16.57 -5.12 -3.87
C SER A 131 15.91 -3.74 -4.00
N LEU A 132 14.64 -3.68 -4.41
CA LEU A 132 13.88 -2.43 -4.52
C LEU A 132 13.71 -1.75 -3.15
N LEU A 133 13.36 -2.53 -2.13
CA LEU A 133 13.15 -2.03 -0.77
C LEU A 133 14.46 -1.55 -0.12
N LYS A 134 15.57 -2.27 -0.31
CA LYS A 134 16.91 -1.86 0.15
C LYS A 134 17.36 -0.56 -0.54
N LYS A 135 17.15 -0.44 -1.85
CA LYS A 135 17.53 0.76 -2.62
C LYS A 135 16.85 2.01 -2.05
N LYS A 136 15.56 1.93 -1.70
CA LYS A 136 14.83 3.06 -1.09
C LYS A 136 15.38 3.43 0.30
N GLN A 137 15.75 2.44 1.13
CA GLN A 137 16.33 2.70 2.45
C GLN A 137 17.70 3.39 2.37
N SER A 138 18.56 2.96 1.43
CA SER A 138 19.88 3.59 1.23
C SER A 138 19.78 5.08 0.82
N ALA A 139 18.75 5.48 0.07
CA ALA A 139 18.50 6.88 -0.26
C ALA A 139 18.07 7.73 0.95
N GLY A 140 17.61 7.11 2.04
CA GLY A 140 17.27 7.77 3.30
C GLY A 140 18.49 7.97 4.21
N THR A 141 19.40 7.00 4.28
CA THR A 141 20.58 7.01 5.17
C THR A 141 21.69 7.96 4.72
N VAL A 142 21.80 8.29 3.42
CA VAL A 142 22.87 9.18 2.92
C VAL A 142 22.75 10.63 3.43
N ARG A 143 21.60 11.06 3.97
CA ARG A 143 21.44 12.43 4.50
C ARG A 143 21.97 12.66 5.92
N THR A 144 22.39 11.63 6.65
CA THR A 144 22.83 11.78 8.05
C THR A 144 24.33 11.61 8.27
N LEU A 145 25.14 11.42 7.22
CA LEU A 145 26.60 11.23 7.36
C LEU A 145 27.45 12.46 7.01
N SER A 146 26.88 13.65 6.80
CA SER A 146 27.67 14.85 6.46
C SER A 146 28.09 15.72 7.66
N ASN A 147 28.05 15.22 8.90
CA ASN A 147 28.29 16.09 10.07
C ASN A 147 29.15 15.50 11.21
N ALA A 148 29.96 14.48 10.96
CA ALA A 148 30.96 14.05 11.93
C ALA A 148 32.33 13.91 11.25
N GLU A 149 33.33 14.56 11.86
CA GLU A 149 34.78 14.48 11.65
C GLU A 149 35.44 15.68 10.95
N GLU A 150 35.57 16.79 11.69
CA GLU A 150 36.77 17.64 11.64
C GLU A 150 37.11 18.08 13.07
N TYR A 151 38.40 18.33 13.34
CA TYR A 151 39.11 18.56 14.61
C TYR A 151 39.66 17.31 15.33
N LEU A 152 40.61 16.66 14.64
CA LEU A 152 41.89 16.35 15.26
C LEU A 152 42.67 17.66 15.34
N ASP A 153 43.10 18.05 16.53
CA ASP A 153 44.42 18.67 16.69
C ASP A 153 45.01 18.16 18.00
N ASP A 154 46.04 17.35 17.81
CA ASP A 154 46.96 16.85 18.82
C ASP A 154 47.72 18.03 19.46
N GLU A 155 47.89 18.04 20.78
CA GLU A 155 49.05 18.65 21.42
C GLU A 155 49.17 18.15 22.88
N ASP A 156 49.68 16.92 23.02
CA ASP A 156 50.48 16.57 24.19
C ASP A 156 51.92 17.01 23.89
N SER A 157 52.39 18.07 24.54
CA SER A 157 53.82 18.39 24.67
C SER A 157 54.15 18.74 26.11
N ASP A 158 54.90 17.83 26.75
CA ASP A 158 55.68 17.88 28.01
C ASP A 158 55.39 18.98 29.06
#